data_AF-A0A965VR37-F1
#
_entry.id   AF-A0A965VR37-F1
#
_cell.length_a   1.000
_cell.length_b   1.000
_cell.length_c   1.000
_cell.angle_alpha   90.00
_cell.angle_beta   90.00
_cell.angle_gamma   90.00
#
_symmetry.space_group_name_H-M   'P 1'
#
loop_
_entity.id
_entity.type
_entity.pdbx_description
1 polymer ?
#
loop_
_entity_poly.entity_id
_entity_poly.type
_entity_poly.pdbx_seq_one_letter_code
_entity_poly.pdbx_strand_id
1 'polypeptide(L)'
;MKTGSKSRSELSAARASAVIRLLAEGGVSPTQMTALGLGEYRPTQSNDSTAGRAANRRVLLAILQPERAGQSLYSQSRDTPLEIPKAPPPTR
;
A
#
# COMPACT_ATOMS: atom_id res chain seq x y z
N MET A 1 -27.91 -6.35 21.86
CA MET A 1 -26.46 -6.48 22.13
C MET A 1 -25.73 -6.51 20.80
N LYS A 2 -25.00 -5.45 20.42
CA LYS A 2 -24.24 -5.43 19.16
C LYS A 2 -22.98 -6.29 19.35
N THR A 3 -22.97 -7.49 18.78
CA THR A 3 -21.74 -8.26 18.60
C THR A 3 -20.87 -7.48 17.61
N GLY A 4 -19.83 -6.80 18.12
CA GLY A 4 -18.91 -6.02 17.29
C GLY A 4 -18.06 -6.95 16.42
N SER A 5 -18.57 -7.31 15.23
CA SER A 5 -17.80 -8.04 14.24
C SER A 5 -16.70 -7.13 13.70
N LYS A 6 -15.45 -7.35 14.13
CA LYS A 6 -14.28 -6.78 13.43
C LYS A 6 -14.41 -7.09 11.94
N SER A 7 -14.39 -6.06 11.11
CA SER A 7 -14.45 -6.25 9.65
C SER A 7 -13.22 -7.05 9.17
N ARG A 8 -13.32 -7.76 8.03
CA ARG A 8 -12.18 -8.49 7.44
C ARG A 8 -10.97 -7.58 7.22
N SER A 9 -11.23 -6.30 6.92
CA SER A 9 -10.23 -5.24 6.80
C SER A 9 -9.50 -4.99 8.12
N GLU A 10 -10.22 -4.78 9.22
CA GLU A 10 -9.63 -4.58 10.55
C GLU A 10 -8.79 -5.79 11.00
N LEU A 11 -9.28 -7.00 10.73
CA LEU A 11 -8.52 -8.22 11.04
C LEU A 11 -7.21 -8.29 10.24
N SER A 12 -7.26 -7.96 8.94
CA SER A 12 -6.06 -7.90 8.10
C SER A 12 -5.10 -6.81 8.57
N ALA A 13 -5.61 -5.63 8.95
CA ALA A 13 -4.80 -4.52 9.46
C ALA A 13 -4.10 -4.91 10.76
N ALA A 14 -4.82 -5.54 11.70
CA ALA A 14 -4.24 -6.00 12.97
C ALA A 14 -3.07 -6.98 12.75
N ARG A 15 -3.16 -7.85 11.74
CA ARG A 15 -2.09 -8.77 11.38
C ARG A 15 -0.89 -8.07 10.76
N ALA A 16 -1.12 -7.12 9.87
CA ALA A 16 -0.06 -6.29 9.31
C ALA A 16 0.68 -5.52 10.42
N SER A 17 -0.06 -4.95 11.38
CA SER A 17 0.53 -4.28 12.55
C SER A 17 1.35 -5.24 13.42
N ALA A 18 0.93 -6.49 13.59
CA ALA A 18 1.73 -7.49 14.31
C ALA A 18 3.08 -7.76 13.63
N VAL A 19 3.10 -7.81 12.29
CA VAL A 19 4.36 -7.97 11.53
C VAL A 19 5.26 -6.74 11.68
N ILE A 20 4.72 -5.52 11.64
CA ILE A 20 5.49 -4.30 11.90
C ILE A 20 6.16 -4.35 13.27
N ARG A 21 5.44 -4.79 14.30
CA ARG A 21 6.01 -4.93 15.65
C ARG A 21 7.20 -5.89 15.67
N LEU A 22 7.05 -7.07 15.04
CA LEU A 22 8.15 -8.04 14.94
C LEU A 22 9.36 -7.49 14.18
N LEU A 23 9.14 -6.75 13.09
CA LEU A 23 10.23 -6.12 12.33
C LEU A 23 10.91 -4.99 13.13
N ALA A 24 10.14 -4.23 13.91
CA ALA A 24 10.66 -3.20 14.80
C ALA A 24 11.52 -3.79 15.92
N GLU A 25 11.09 -4.90 16.52
CA GLU A 25 11.89 -5.68 17.47
C GLU A 25 13.19 -6.20 16.83
N GLY A 26 13.18 -6.48 15.53
CA GLY A 26 14.36 -6.81 14.73
C GLY A 26 15.23 -5.61 14.29
N GLY A 27 14.90 -4.38 14.70
CA GLY A 27 15.70 -3.18 14.43
C GLY A 27 15.29 -2.36 13.20
N VAL A 28 14.20 -2.71 12.51
CA VAL A 28 13.67 -1.87 11.42
C VAL A 28 12.92 -0.68 12.01
N SER A 29 13.27 0.54 11.59
CA SER A 29 12.60 1.74 12.11
C SER A 29 11.09 1.72 11.82
N PRO A 30 10.21 1.82 12.83
CA PRO A 30 8.75 1.89 12.62
C PRO A 30 8.31 3.01 11.70
N THR A 31 9.05 4.12 11.67
CA THR A 31 8.76 5.28 10.81
C THR A 31 8.94 5.00 9.31
N GLN A 32 9.63 3.91 8.96
CA GLN A 32 9.83 3.46 7.57
C GLN A 32 8.79 2.42 7.13
N MET A 33 7.85 2.07 8.00
CA MET A 33 6.88 1.00 7.77
C MET A 33 5.44 1.52 7.82
N THR A 34 4.53 0.88 7.08
CA THR A 34 3.09 1.18 7.10
C THR A 34 2.30 -0.11 7.01
N ALA A 35 1.26 -0.25 7.84
CA ALA A 35 0.37 -1.41 7.85
C ALA A 35 -0.92 -1.08 7.10
N LEU A 36 -1.29 -1.95 6.15
CA LEU A 36 -2.53 -1.83 5.38
C LEU A 36 -3.37 -3.10 5.53
N GLY A 37 -4.65 -2.93 5.83
CA GLY A 37 -5.64 -4.01 5.82
C GLY A 37 -6.33 -4.10 4.46
N LEU A 38 -6.02 -5.12 3.66
CA LEU A 38 -6.63 -5.33 2.34
C LEU A 38 -7.90 -6.19 2.39
N GLY A 39 -8.29 -6.65 3.59
CA GLY A 39 -9.53 -7.40 3.82
C GLY A 39 -9.72 -8.56 2.83
N GLU A 40 -10.85 -8.54 2.13
CA GLU A 40 -11.23 -9.56 1.15
C GLU A 40 -10.98 -9.17 -0.31
N TYR A 41 -10.35 -8.02 -0.56
CA TYR A 41 -10.24 -7.46 -1.91
C TYR A 41 -9.18 -8.14 -2.80
N ARG A 42 -8.33 -9.01 -2.22
CA ARG A 42 -7.25 -9.73 -2.94
C ARG A 42 -7.11 -11.19 -2.46
N PRO A 43 -8.15 -12.04 -2.55
CA PRO A 43 -8.05 -13.43 -2.17
C PRO A 43 -7.19 -14.19 -3.18
N THR A 44 -6.38 -15.13 -2.69
CA THR A 44 -5.65 -16.09 -3.54
C THR A 44 -6.48 -17.31 -3.86
N GLN A 45 -7.41 -17.67 -2.98
CA GLN A 45 -8.31 -18.81 -3.11
C GLN A 45 -9.69 -18.43 -2.60
N SER A 46 -10.71 -19.22 -2.93
CA SER A 46 -12.04 -19.02 -2.35
C SER A 46 -12.01 -19.11 -0.81
N ASN A 47 -12.80 -18.29 -0.13
CA ASN A 47 -12.98 -18.37 1.33
C ASN A 47 -14.01 -19.45 1.76
N ASP A 48 -14.56 -20.21 0.82
CA ASP A 48 -15.62 -21.19 1.11
C ASP A 48 -15.06 -22.43 1.82
N SER A 49 -13.83 -22.83 1.48
CA SER A 49 -13.16 -23.95 2.13
C SER A 49 -12.26 -23.52 3.29
N THR A 50 -12.07 -24.40 4.27
CA THR A 50 -11.10 -24.22 5.36
C THR A 50 -9.68 -24.02 4.82
N ALA A 51 -9.31 -24.79 3.80
CA ALA A 51 -8.03 -24.67 3.11
C ALA A 51 -7.85 -23.30 2.45
N GLY A 52 -8.87 -22.81 1.73
CA GLY A 52 -8.81 -21.51 1.06
C GLY A 52 -8.78 -20.34 2.03
N ARG A 53 -9.52 -20.40 3.15
CA ARG A 53 -9.38 -19.44 4.25
C ARG A 53 -7.98 -19.46 4.85
N ALA A 54 -7.36 -20.64 4.99
CA ALA A 54 -6.00 -20.75 5.48
C ALA A 54 -4.99 -20.11 4.51
N ALA A 55 -5.13 -20.37 3.20
CA ALA A 55 -4.28 -19.76 2.18
C ALA A 55 -4.43 -18.23 2.13
N ASN A 56 -5.63 -17.70 2.37
CA ASN A 56 -5.87 -16.26 2.42
C ASN A 56 -5.34 -15.60 3.69
N ARG A 57 -4.91 -16.37 4.70
CA ARG A 57 -4.29 -15.80 5.89
C ARG A 57 -2.81 -15.45 5.63
N ARG A 58 -2.54 -14.39 4.88
CA ARG A 58 -1.18 -13.92 4.54
C ARG A 58 -0.96 -12.43 4.81
N VAL A 59 0.31 -12.03 4.90
CA VAL A 59 0.75 -10.62 4.94
C VAL A 59 1.72 -10.43 3.77
N LEU A 60 1.54 -9.36 2.99
CA LEU A 60 2.45 -8.99 1.91
C LEU A 60 3.38 -7.89 2.42
N LEU A 61 4.69 -8.10 2.27
CA LEU A 61 5.71 -7.10 2.59
C LEU A 61 6.25 -6.51 1.30
N ALA A 62 6.08 -5.21 1.11
CA ALA A 62 6.62 -4.47 -0.03
C ALA A 62 7.75 -3.55 0.45
N ILE A 63 8.91 -3.64 -0.19
CA ILE A 63 10.06 -2.77 0.09
C ILE A 63 10.09 -1.70 -1.00
N LEU A 64 9.87 -0.45 -0.61
CA LEU A 64 9.84 0.69 -1.52
C LEU A 64 11.18 1.41 -1.47
N GLN A 65 11.78 1.67 -2.63
CA GLN A 65 12.95 2.54 -2.75
C GLN A 65 12.46 3.96 -3.05
N PRO A 66 12.65 4.95 -2.15
CA PRO A 66 12.11 6.29 -2.31
C PRO A 66 12.58 6.96 -3.61
N GLU A 67 13.83 6.73 -4.01
CA GLU A 67 14.41 7.25 -5.25
C GLU A 67 13.70 6.72 -6.51
N ARG A 68 13.30 5.43 -6.54
CA ARG A 68 12.57 4.87 -7.69
C ARG A 68 11.10 5.29 -7.72
N ALA A 69 10.49 5.52 -6.55
CA ALA A 69 9.11 6.00 -6.46
C ALA A 69 8.97 7.45 -6.96
N GLY A 70 9.93 8.33 -6.61
CA GLY A 70 10.00 9.68 -7.14
C GLY A 70 10.40 9.71 -8.62
N GLN A 71 11.44 8.96 -9.00
CA GLN A 71 11.92 8.95 -10.39
C GLN A 71 10.89 8.42 -11.38
N SER A 72 10.09 7.41 -11.03
CA SER A 72 9.03 6.90 -11.93
C SER A 72 7.90 7.91 -12.18
N LEU A 73 7.60 8.77 -11.19
CA LEU A 73 6.57 9.81 -11.33
C LEU A 73 7.11 11.04 -12.07
N TYR A 74 8.40 11.35 -11.92
CA TYR A 74 9.07 12.47 -12.59
C TYR A 74 9.60 12.13 -14.00
N SER A 75 9.94 10.88 -14.30
CA SER A 75 10.44 10.47 -15.63
C SER A 75 9.33 10.39 -16.67
N GLN A 76 8.11 9.99 -16.27
CA GLN A 76 6.95 10.00 -17.16
C GLN A 76 6.57 11.41 -17.65
N SER A 77 7.02 12.46 -16.96
CA SER A 77 6.76 13.86 -17.34
C SER A 77 7.79 14.44 -18.31
N ARG A 78 8.91 13.74 -18.59
CA ARG A 78 9.96 14.21 -19.51
C ARG A 78 9.75 13.82 -20.97
N ASP A 79 8.97 12.75 -21.22
CA ASP A 79 8.73 12.24 -22.57
C ASP A 79 7.54 12.91 -23.27
N THR A 80 6.83 13.80 -22.58
CA THR A 80 5.90 14.73 -23.22
C THR A 80 6.65 16.04 -23.45
N PRO A 81 6.97 16.43 -24.69
CA PRO A 81 7.44 17.78 -24.97
C PRO A 81 6.43 18.76 -24.37
N LEU A 82 6.84 19.49 -23.33
CA LEU A 82 6.07 20.61 -22.82
C LEU A 82 6.14 21.70 -23.89
N GLU A 83 5.13 21.73 -24.75
CA GLU A 83 4.84 22.91 -25.55
C GLU A 83 4.41 24.00 -24.56
N ILE A 84 5.36 24.82 -24.12
CA ILE A 84 5.08 25.99 -23.28
C ILE A 84 4.28 26.94 -24.17
N PRO A 85 2.99 27.21 -23.90
CA PRO A 85 2.30 28.26 -24.62
C PRO A 85 3.03 29.57 -24.29
N LYS A 86 3.69 30.14 -25.31
CA LYS A 86 4.32 31.46 -25.24
C LYS A 86 3.24 32.43 -24.75
N ALA A 87 3.43 32.98 -23.55
CA ALA A 87 2.53 33.98 -23.01
C ALA A 87 2.37 35.13 -24.04
N PRO A 88 1.14 35.59 -24.34
CA PRO A 88 0.97 36.73 -25.23
C PRO A 88 1.69 37.94 -24.63
N PRO A 89 2.35 38.76 -25.47
CA PRO A 89 3.08 39.92 -25.00
C PRO A 89 2.15 40.86 -24.22
N PRO A 90 2.63 41.53 -23.15
CA PRO A 90 1.80 42.44 -22.39
C PRO A 90 1.36 43.60 -23.29
N THR A 91 0.05 43.78 -23.43
CA THR A 91 -0.54 44.93 -24.10
C THR A 91 -0.23 46.18 -23.27
N ARG A 92 0.35 47.20 -23.91
CA ARG A 92 0.60 48.52 -23.31
C ARG A 92 -0.68 49.34 -23.26
#